data_AF-A0A433SUQ2-F1
#
_entry.id   AF-A0A433SUQ2-F1
#
_cell.length_a   1.000
_cell.length_b   1.000
_cell.length_c   1.000
_cell.angle_alpha   90.00
_cell.angle_beta   90.00
_cell.angle_gamma   90.00
#
_symmetry.space_group_name_H-M   'P 1'
#
loop_
_entity.id
_entity.type
_entity.pdbx_description
1 polymer ?
#
loop_
_entity_poly.entity_id
_entity_poly.type
_entity_poly.pdbx_seq_one_letter_code
_entity_poly.pdbx_strand_id
1 'polypeptide(L)'
;YRWADAALNFLLVWYYCTLTIRESILIVNGSRIKGWWHTHHFISTVCAGINLICSLLFKLFGVFVVSIGFLAVLQYYYQSGCLYRLRSLGLGHEMDITVEGFMSWMWKGLSFLIPFIFIGYFFQLYNAYSLYHLSQEPACVEWQVLALSIVHFILFLGNTSTLSLVIWNKFKRDGFQIPYLRNKYKFGIGKMLSQGHAHSE
;
A
#
# COMPACT_ATOMS: atom_id res chain seq x y z
N TYR A 1 29.04 -4.53 -1.89
CA TYR A 1 28.87 -5.97 -2.09
C TYR A 1 27.98 -6.16 -3.33
N ARG A 2 28.57 -6.22 -4.54
CA ARG A 2 27.82 -6.14 -5.82
C ARG A 2 26.84 -7.30 -6.06
N TRP A 3 27.12 -8.48 -5.49
CA TRP A 3 26.26 -9.65 -5.63
C TRP A 3 24.98 -9.56 -4.79
N ALA A 4 25.03 -8.87 -3.64
CA ALA A 4 23.86 -8.68 -2.79
C ALA A 4 22.84 -7.76 -3.47
N ASP A 5 23.31 -6.68 -4.11
CA ASP A 5 22.47 -5.76 -4.88
C ASP A 5 21.82 -6.48 -6.09
N ALA A 6 22.57 -7.33 -6.79
CA ALA A 6 22.06 -8.13 -7.90
C ALA A 6 21.02 -9.17 -7.43
N ALA A 7 21.29 -9.89 -6.33
CA ALA A 7 20.36 -10.85 -5.75
C ALA A 7 19.07 -10.18 -5.27
N LEU A 8 19.17 -9.00 -4.66
CA LEU A 8 18.03 -8.22 -4.20
C LEU A 8 17.16 -7.73 -5.35
N ASN A 9 17.76 -7.23 -6.44
CA ASN A 9 17.00 -6.84 -7.64
C ASN A 9 16.35 -8.06 -8.32
N PHE A 10 17.04 -9.20 -8.39
CA PHE A 10 16.47 -10.45 -8.90
C PHE A 10 15.28 -10.92 -8.05
N LEU A 11 15.42 -10.91 -6.72
CA LEU A 11 14.32 -11.24 -5.80
C LEU A 11 13.15 -10.28 -5.93
N LEU A 12 13.40 -9.00 -6.20
CA LEU A 12 12.35 -8.00 -6.42
C LEU A 12 11.53 -8.32 -7.68
N VAL A 13 12.21 -8.64 -8.80
CA VAL A 13 11.58 -9.07 -10.06
C VAL A 13 10.76 -10.33 -9.83
N TRP A 14 11.35 -11.33 -9.17
CA TRP A 14 10.69 -12.59 -8.83
C TRP A 14 9.43 -12.35 -8.00
N TYR A 15 9.53 -11.51 -6.97
CA TYR A 15 8.44 -11.19 -6.06
C TYR A 15 7.27 -10.51 -6.80
N TYR A 16 7.54 -9.45 -7.58
CA TYR A 16 6.49 -8.75 -8.32
C TYR A 16 5.86 -9.60 -9.42
N CYS A 17 6.64 -10.45 -10.08
CA CYS A 17 6.12 -11.43 -11.05
C CYS A 17 5.16 -12.42 -10.37
N THR A 18 5.58 -13.01 -9.24
CA THR A 18 4.76 -13.96 -8.48
C THR A 18 3.47 -13.31 -7.96
N LEU A 19 3.56 -12.08 -7.46
CA LEU A 19 2.40 -11.31 -7.01
C LEU A 19 1.42 -11.06 -8.16
N THR A 20 1.91 -10.67 -9.33
CA THR A 20 1.10 -10.41 -10.52
C THR A 20 0.36 -11.68 -10.97
N ILE A 21 1.04 -12.83 -10.99
CA ILE A 21 0.42 -14.13 -11.32
C ILE A 21 -0.66 -14.48 -10.30
N ARG A 22 -0.35 -14.37 -9.01
CA ARG A 22 -1.29 -14.66 -7.92
C ARG A 22 -2.55 -13.80 -8.03
N GLU A 23 -2.39 -12.49 -8.24
CA GLU A 23 -3.53 -11.57 -8.38
C GLU A 23 -4.36 -11.85 -9.63
N SER A 24 -3.71 -12.22 -10.74
CA SER A 24 -4.42 -12.61 -11.97
C SER A 24 -5.34 -13.81 -11.72
N ILE A 25 -4.85 -14.82 -10.99
CA ILE A 25 -5.64 -16.00 -10.60
C ILE A 25 -6.81 -15.60 -9.69
N LEU A 26 -6.58 -14.72 -8.72
CA LEU A 26 -7.64 -14.25 -7.82
C LEU A 26 -8.74 -13.49 -8.56
N ILE A 27 -8.39 -12.69 -9.57
CA ILE A 27 -9.37 -11.98 -10.40
C ILE A 27 -10.22 -12.97 -11.20
N VAL A 28 -9.60 -13.99 -11.81
CA VAL A 28 -10.30 -15.06 -12.55
C VAL A 28 -11.24 -15.85 -11.62
N ASN A 29 -10.84 -16.08 -10.37
CA ASN A 29 -11.67 -16.74 -9.36
C ASN A 29 -12.77 -15.84 -8.74
N GLY A 30 -12.99 -14.63 -9.28
CA GLY A 30 -14.09 -13.75 -8.87
C GLY A 30 -13.73 -12.72 -7.79
N SER A 31 -12.45 -12.57 -7.42
CA SER A 31 -12.03 -11.53 -6.47
C SER A 31 -12.15 -10.14 -7.08
N ARG A 32 -12.80 -9.22 -6.35
CA ARG A 32 -12.99 -7.81 -6.76
C ARG A 32 -11.80 -6.95 -6.35
N ILE A 33 -10.64 -7.20 -6.95
CA ILE A 33 -9.45 -6.37 -6.77
C ILE A 33 -9.59 -5.09 -7.61
N LYS A 34 -9.23 -3.92 -7.07
CA LYS A 34 -9.29 -2.67 -7.87
C LYS A 34 -8.24 -2.74 -8.98
N GLY A 35 -8.66 -2.49 -10.22
CA GLY A 35 -7.81 -2.63 -11.42
C GLY A 35 -6.50 -1.85 -11.36
N TRP A 36 -6.48 -0.66 -10.73
CA TRP A 36 -5.25 0.11 -10.56
C TRP A 36 -4.12 -0.67 -9.86
N TRP A 37 -4.44 -1.43 -8.80
CA TRP A 37 -3.41 -2.16 -8.05
C TRP A 37 -2.79 -3.26 -8.90
N HIS A 38 -3.61 -4.01 -9.63
CA HIS A 38 -3.14 -5.03 -10.55
C HIS A 38 -2.23 -4.45 -11.65
N THR A 39 -2.65 -3.35 -12.29
CA THR A 39 -1.85 -2.66 -13.30
C THR A 39 -0.55 -2.08 -12.72
N HIS A 40 -0.60 -1.54 -11.50
CA HIS A 40 0.58 -1.02 -10.80
C HIS A 40 1.62 -2.13 -10.53
N HIS A 41 1.18 -3.34 -10.15
CA HIS A 41 2.07 -4.49 -9.94
C HIS A 41 2.71 -4.99 -11.23
N PHE A 42 1.95 -4.98 -12.34
CA PHE A 42 2.48 -5.28 -13.66
C PHE A 42 3.58 -4.28 -14.08
N ILE A 43 3.29 -2.97 -13.97
CA ILE A 43 4.25 -1.91 -14.30
C ILE A 43 5.49 -2.00 -13.40
N SER A 44 5.32 -2.32 -12.12
CA SER A 44 6.43 -2.49 -11.17
C SER A 44 7.34 -3.68 -11.52
N THR A 45 6.80 -4.75 -12.12
CA THR A 45 7.58 -5.89 -12.61
C THR A 45 8.48 -5.48 -13.76
N VAL A 46 7.93 -4.73 -14.74
CA VAL A 46 8.70 -4.20 -15.88
C VAL A 46 9.79 -3.23 -15.40
N CYS A 47 9.44 -2.36 -14.45
CA CYS A 47 10.35 -1.42 -13.81
C CYS A 47 11.55 -2.12 -13.14
N ALA A 48 11.27 -3.16 -12.35
CA ALA A 48 12.31 -3.97 -11.71
C ALA A 48 13.21 -4.68 -12.73
N GLY A 49 12.65 -5.14 -13.85
CA GLY A 49 13.40 -5.73 -14.96
C GLY A 49 14.36 -4.73 -15.63
N ILE A 50 13.89 -3.51 -15.89
CA ILE A 50 14.74 -2.44 -16.46
C ILE A 50 15.87 -2.06 -15.49
N ASN A 51 15.57 -1.98 -14.18
CA ASN A 51 16.58 -1.69 -13.16
C ASN A 51 17.64 -2.80 -13.05
N LEU A 52 17.28 -4.07 -13.28
CA LEU A 52 18.23 -5.19 -13.28
C LEU A 52 19.28 -5.08 -14.39
N ILE A 53 18.88 -4.56 -15.55
CA ILE A 53 19.76 -4.44 -16.73
C ILE A 53 20.74 -3.28 -16.56
N CYS A 54 20.35 -2.19 -15.89
CA CYS A 54 21.18 -0.99 -15.76
C CYS A 54 22.01 -0.98 -14.46
N SER A 55 23.25 -1.46 -14.55
CA SER A 55 24.14 -1.59 -13.39
C SER A 55 24.62 -0.29 -12.74
N LEU A 56 24.42 0.86 -13.40
CA LEU A 56 24.87 2.16 -12.90
C LEU A 56 23.95 2.72 -11.79
N LEU A 57 22.69 2.28 -11.78
CA LEU A 57 21.65 2.82 -10.90
C LEU A 57 21.57 2.15 -9.52
N PHE A 58 22.37 1.11 -9.27
CA PHE A 58 22.26 0.30 -8.05
C PHE A 58 22.36 1.08 -6.74
N LYS A 59 23.22 2.10 -6.67
CA LYS A 59 23.38 2.90 -5.43
C LYS A 59 22.20 3.81 -5.15
N LEU A 60 21.67 4.48 -6.18
CA LEU A 60 20.52 5.36 -6.05
C LEU A 60 19.24 4.55 -5.77
N PHE A 61 19.08 3.42 -6.48
CA PHE A 61 17.94 2.53 -6.31
C PHE A 61 17.98 1.68 -5.05
N GLY A 62 19.15 1.36 -4.49
CA GLY A 62 19.24 0.52 -3.29
C GLY A 62 18.45 1.10 -2.11
N VAL A 63 18.58 2.41 -1.87
CA VAL A 63 17.83 3.12 -0.82
C VAL A 63 16.34 3.15 -1.14
N PHE A 64 15.98 3.31 -2.41
CA PHE A 64 14.59 3.23 -2.88
C PHE A 64 13.96 1.87 -2.64
N VAL A 65 14.63 0.79 -3.01
CA VAL A 65 14.12 -0.58 -2.84
C VAL A 65 13.95 -0.93 -1.37
N VAL A 66 14.89 -0.55 -0.50
CA VAL A 66 14.75 -0.76 0.95
C VAL A 66 13.57 0.02 1.51
N SER A 67 13.39 1.28 1.10
CA SER A 67 12.29 2.13 1.56
C SER A 67 10.92 1.60 1.12
N ILE A 68 10.80 1.14 -0.14
CA ILE A 68 9.58 0.51 -0.65
C ILE A 68 9.34 -0.86 0.01
N GLY A 69 10.39 -1.64 0.27
CA GLY A 69 10.29 -2.91 1.00
C GLY A 69 9.74 -2.72 2.41
N PHE A 70 10.20 -1.70 3.14
CA PHE A 70 9.65 -1.35 4.44
C PHE A 70 8.16 -0.98 4.35
N LEU A 71 7.77 -0.16 3.37
CA LEU A 71 6.37 0.20 3.15
C LEU A 71 5.50 -1.00 2.77
N ALA A 72 6.03 -1.92 1.96
CA ALA A 72 5.35 -3.15 1.57
C ALA A 72 5.06 -4.04 2.79
N VAL A 73 5.99 -4.14 3.73
CA VAL A 73 5.79 -4.87 5.00
C VAL A 73 4.67 -4.22 5.82
N LEU A 74 4.67 -2.89 5.97
CA LEU A 74 3.61 -2.18 6.69
C LEU A 74 2.23 -2.37 6.03
N GLN A 75 2.16 -2.29 4.70
CA GLN A 75 0.93 -2.50 3.94
C GLN A 75 0.44 -3.94 4.05
N TYR A 76 1.35 -4.92 4.00
CA TYR A 76 1.04 -6.34 4.15
C TYR A 76 0.39 -6.64 5.50
N TYR A 77 0.98 -6.17 6.61
CA TYR A 77 0.38 -6.34 7.93
C TYR A 77 -0.98 -5.64 8.03
N TYR A 78 -1.12 -4.48 7.39
CA TYR A 78 -2.38 -3.72 7.41
C TYR A 78 -3.50 -4.43 6.67
N GLN A 79 -3.22 -4.93 5.46
CA GLN A 79 -4.17 -5.69 4.66
C GLN A 79 -4.59 -6.99 5.36
N SER A 80 -3.62 -7.73 5.90
CA SER A 80 -3.87 -8.97 6.66
C SER A 80 -4.78 -8.73 7.86
N GLY A 81 -4.56 -7.65 8.61
CA GLY A 81 -5.42 -7.27 9.73
C GLY A 81 -6.80 -6.78 9.33
N CYS A 82 -6.94 -6.15 8.16
CA CYS A 82 -8.25 -5.78 7.62
C CYS A 82 -9.07 -7.01 7.24
N LEU A 83 -8.43 -7.98 6.59
CA LEU A 83 -9.02 -9.25 6.16
C LEU A 83 -9.52 -10.06 7.36
N TYR A 84 -8.69 -10.18 8.40
CA TYR A 84 -9.06 -10.84 9.64
C TYR A 84 -10.33 -10.23 10.27
N ARG A 85 -10.42 -8.89 10.33
CA ARG A 85 -11.59 -8.18 10.87
C ARG A 85 -12.85 -8.42 10.02
N LEU A 86 -12.74 -8.46 8.70
CA LEU A 86 -13.88 -8.76 7.82
C LEU A 86 -14.39 -10.19 8.06
N ARG A 87 -13.47 -11.16 8.20
CA ARG A 87 -13.82 -12.55 8.51
C ARG A 87 -14.46 -12.70 9.89
N SER A 88 -13.94 -12.06 10.92
CA SER A 88 -14.54 -12.10 12.27
C SER A 88 -15.93 -11.46 12.33
N LEU A 89 -16.24 -10.55 11.39
CA LEU A 89 -17.56 -9.95 11.24
C LEU A 89 -18.50 -10.79 10.35
N GLY A 90 -18.06 -11.94 9.84
CA GLY A 90 -18.83 -12.76 8.91
C GLY A 90 -19.00 -12.14 7.51
N LEU A 91 -18.25 -11.08 7.20
CA LEU A 91 -18.26 -10.38 5.90
C LEU A 91 -17.09 -10.79 4.99
N GLY A 92 -16.23 -11.71 5.44
CA GLY A 92 -15.08 -12.21 4.68
C GLY A 92 -15.49 -13.25 3.63
N HIS A 93 -14.83 -13.24 2.47
CA HIS A 93 -15.09 -14.20 1.40
C HIS A 93 -14.29 -15.50 1.62
N GLU A 94 -14.77 -16.65 1.15
CA GLU A 94 -14.16 -17.96 1.45
C GLU A 94 -12.71 -18.10 0.93
N MET A 95 -12.35 -17.37 -0.13
CA MET A 95 -11.03 -17.42 -0.77
C MET A 95 -9.96 -16.54 -0.08
N ASP A 96 -10.33 -15.80 0.96
CA ASP A 96 -9.42 -14.89 1.65
C ASP A 96 -8.48 -15.67 2.59
N ILE A 97 -7.22 -15.87 2.18
CA ILE A 97 -6.21 -16.53 3.03
C ILE A 97 -5.80 -15.64 4.19
N THR A 98 -6.00 -16.10 5.42
CA THR A 98 -5.60 -15.37 6.63
C THR A 98 -4.21 -15.83 7.06
N VAL A 99 -3.25 -14.90 7.14
CA VAL A 99 -2.01 -15.14 7.87
C VAL A 99 -2.19 -14.64 9.31
N GLU A 100 -1.96 -15.52 10.28
CA GLU A 100 -2.04 -15.20 11.70
C GLU A 100 -0.89 -14.26 12.10
N GLY A 101 -1.21 -13.00 12.40
CA GLY A 101 -0.17 -12.02 12.73
C GLY A 101 -0.69 -10.63 13.07
N PHE A 102 -1.82 -10.52 13.77
CA PHE A 102 -2.37 -9.21 14.13
C PHE A 102 -1.57 -8.59 15.27
N MET A 103 -0.65 -7.68 14.94
CA MET A 103 0.09 -6.91 15.95
C MET A 103 -0.83 -5.90 16.63
N SER A 104 -0.89 -5.93 17.96
CA SER A 104 -1.78 -5.10 18.80
C SER A 104 -1.55 -3.58 18.71
N TRP A 105 -0.49 -3.13 18.03
CA TRP A 105 -0.20 -1.72 17.80
C TRP A 105 -0.90 -1.12 16.56
N MET A 106 -1.37 -1.95 15.62
CA MET A 106 -2.00 -1.48 14.36
C MET A 106 -3.47 -1.05 14.52
N TRP A 107 -3.93 -0.87 15.75
CA TRP A 107 -5.33 -0.59 16.11
C TRP A 107 -5.85 0.77 15.61
N LYS A 108 -4.96 1.69 15.19
CA LYS A 108 -5.38 2.97 14.56
C LYS A 108 -5.78 2.85 13.09
N GLY A 109 -5.73 1.65 12.50
CA GLY A 109 -6.23 1.37 11.16
C GLY A 109 -5.52 2.18 10.06
N LEU A 110 -6.28 2.60 9.04
CA LEU A 110 -5.74 3.25 7.83
C LEU A 110 -5.00 4.56 8.12
N SER A 111 -5.45 5.32 9.14
CA SER A 111 -4.92 6.66 9.43
C SER A 111 -3.46 6.63 9.89
N PHE A 112 -3.02 5.53 10.50
CA PHE A 112 -1.62 5.35 10.90
C PHE A 112 -0.72 5.10 9.69
N LEU A 113 -1.22 4.38 8.69
CA LEU A 113 -0.44 3.98 7.51
C LEU A 113 -0.29 5.11 6.48
N ILE A 114 -1.31 5.96 6.34
CA ILE A 114 -1.33 7.09 5.39
C ILE A 114 -0.05 7.96 5.40
N PRO A 115 0.47 8.46 6.54
CA PRO A 115 1.66 9.31 6.54
C PRO A 115 2.90 8.60 5.97
N PHE A 116 3.09 7.30 6.28
CA PHE A 116 4.20 6.51 5.72
C PHE A 116 4.06 6.33 4.21
N ILE A 117 2.84 6.09 3.73
CA ILE A 117 2.55 5.97 2.30
C ILE A 117 2.87 7.29 1.58
N PHE A 118 2.46 8.44 2.14
CA PHE A 118 2.78 9.74 1.55
C PHE A 118 4.28 9.99 1.46
N ILE A 119 5.04 9.67 2.51
CA ILE A 119 6.52 9.77 2.47
C ILE A 119 7.08 8.89 1.34
N GLY A 120 6.58 7.68 1.19
CA GLY A 120 6.93 6.79 0.09
C GLY A 120 6.67 7.39 -1.29
N TYR A 121 5.51 8.02 -1.48
CA TYR A 121 5.15 8.65 -2.75
C TYR A 121 6.00 9.89 -3.05
N PHE A 122 6.31 10.71 -2.05
CA PHE A 122 7.25 11.83 -2.22
C PHE A 122 8.64 11.32 -2.60
N PHE A 123 9.09 10.24 -1.96
CA PHE A 123 10.36 9.63 -2.30
C PHE A 123 10.36 9.04 -3.72
N GLN A 124 9.23 8.47 -4.15
CA GLN A 124 9.03 8.00 -5.51
C GLN A 124 9.10 9.15 -6.54
N LEU A 125 8.49 10.30 -6.24
CA LEU A 125 8.59 11.50 -7.09
C LEU A 125 10.03 12.04 -7.15
N TYR A 126 10.74 12.05 -6.01
CA TYR A 126 12.14 12.43 -5.95
C TYR A 126 13.03 11.54 -6.83
N ASN A 127 12.78 10.22 -6.85
CA ASN A 127 13.47 9.30 -7.74
C ASN A 127 13.14 9.58 -9.21
N ALA A 128 11.87 9.85 -9.56
CA ALA A 128 11.48 10.21 -10.93
C ALA A 128 12.22 11.46 -11.42
N TYR A 129 12.29 12.51 -10.58
CA TYR A 129 12.99 13.75 -10.88
C TYR A 129 14.51 13.55 -10.99
N SER A 130 15.11 12.80 -10.06
CA SER A 130 16.55 12.53 -10.07
C SER A 130 16.97 11.75 -11.32
N LEU A 131 16.17 10.75 -11.73
CA LEU A 131 16.37 10.01 -12.97
C LEU A 131 16.19 10.88 -14.21
N TYR A 132 15.21 11.77 -14.19
CA TYR A 132 15.01 12.71 -15.30
C TYR A 132 16.22 13.62 -15.48
N HIS A 133 16.74 14.20 -14.39
CA HIS A 133 17.94 15.02 -14.46
C HIS A 133 19.16 14.21 -14.93
N LEU A 134 19.30 12.96 -14.48
CA LEU A 134 20.38 12.08 -14.94
C LEU A 134 20.27 11.72 -16.42
N SER A 135 19.05 11.63 -16.97
CA SER A 135 18.83 11.38 -18.40
C SER A 135 19.22 12.54 -19.32
N GLN A 136 19.38 13.75 -18.78
CA GLN A 136 19.80 14.94 -19.53
C GLN A 136 21.33 15.08 -19.61
N GLU A 137 22.07 14.30 -18.82
CA GLU A 137 23.53 14.30 -18.86
C GLU A 137 24.03 13.64 -20.15
N PRO A 138 24.91 14.30 -20.92
CA PRO A 138 25.41 13.79 -22.21
C PRO A 138 26.21 12.48 -22.10
N ALA A 139 26.58 12.08 -20.88
CA ALA A 139 27.25 10.81 -20.59
C ALA A 139 26.30 9.60 -20.54
N CYS A 140 24.98 9.79 -20.41
CA CYS A 140 23.99 8.72 -20.35
C CYS A 140 23.20 8.63 -21.66
N VAL A 141 23.64 7.77 -22.57
CA VAL A 141 22.95 7.48 -23.85
C VAL A 141 21.85 6.41 -23.67
N GLU A 142 21.75 5.81 -22.49
CA GLU A 142 20.84 4.70 -22.23
C GLU A 142 19.39 5.15 -22.08
N TRP A 143 18.53 4.73 -23.01
CA TRP A 143 17.07 4.98 -22.99
C TRP A 143 16.37 4.49 -21.71
N GLN A 144 16.99 3.54 -21.01
CA GLN A 144 16.51 2.91 -19.79
C GLN A 144 16.26 3.93 -18.68
N VAL A 145 17.14 4.94 -18.54
CA VAL A 145 17.05 5.95 -17.48
C VAL A 145 15.82 6.84 -17.69
N LEU A 146 15.58 7.26 -18.93
CA LEU A 146 14.41 8.04 -19.31
C LEU A 146 13.12 7.24 -19.14
N ALA A 147 13.09 5.99 -19.62
CA ALA A 147 11.94 5.11 -19.44
C ALA A 147 11.60 4.90 -17.96
N LEU A 148 12.61 4.70 -17.12
CA LEU A 148 12.45 4.50 -15.68
C LEU A 148 11.89 5.75 -14.98
N SER A 149 12.33 6.95 -15.38
CA SER A 149 11.79 8.22 -14.89
C SER A 149 10.29 8.36 -15.20
N ILE A 150 9.91 8.11 -16.46
CA ILE A 150 8.51 8.19 -16.91
C ILE A 150 7.64 7.19 -16.15
N VAL A 151 8.11 5.95 -15.99
CA VAL A 151 7.38 4.91 -15.24
C VAL A 151 7.18 5.32 -13.78
N HIS A 152 8.22 5.82 -13.09
CA HIS A 152 8.08 6.27 -11.70
C HIS A 152 7.08 7.42 -11.55
N PHE A 153 7.05 8.33 -12.54
CA PHE A 153 6.10 9.44 -12.58
C PHE A 153 4.66 8.96 -12.77
N ILE A 154 4.40 8.04 -13.71
CA ILE A 154 3.08 7.44 -13.93
C ILE A 154 2.59 6.73 -12.66
N LEU A 155 3.47 5.92 -12.05
CA LEU A 155 3.16 5.22 -10.81
C LEU A 155 2.83 6.22 -9.68
N PHE A 156 3.58 7.32 -9.57
CA PHE A 156 3.32 8.38 -8.57
C PHE A 156 1.94 9.01 -8.76
N LEU A 157 1.58 9.37 -9.99
CA LEU A 157 0.30 10.00 -10.30
C LEU A 157 -0.88 9.09 -9.93
N GLY A 158 -0.84 7.82 -10.33
CA GLY A 158 -1.96 6.92 -10.04
C GLY A 158 -2.00 6.46 -8.58
N ASN A 159 -0.86 6.29 -7.92
CA ASN A 159 -0.80 5.99 -6.48
C ASN A 159 -1.35 7.14 -5.63
N THR A 160 -1.03 8.38 -6.00
CA THR A 160 -1.53 9.59 -5.34
C THR A 160 -3.02 9.78 -5.60
N SER A 161 -3.47 9.55 -6.83
CA SER A 161 -4.90 9.67 -7.20
C SER A 161 -5.76 8.65 -6.46
N THR A 162 -5.32 7.39 -6.40
CA THR A 162 -6.07 6.34 -5.69
C THR A 162 -6.09 6.54 -4.18
N LEU A 163 -4.98 6.98 -3.58
CA LEU A 163 -4.95 7.33 -2.15
C LEU A 163 -5.86 8.52 -1.86
N SER A 164 -5.80 9.57 -2.68
CA SER A 164 -6.67 10.75 -2.56
C SER A 164 -8.14 10.37 -2.66
N LEU A 165 -8.52 9.47 -3.58
CA LEU A 165 -9.88 8.95 -3.70
C LEU A 165 -10.32 8.16 -2.45
N VAL A 166 -9.41 7.36 -1.86
CA VAL A 166 -9.70 6.63 -0.63
C VAL A 166 -9.89 7.59 0.54
N ILE A 167 -9.03 8.61 0.67
CA ILE A 167 -9.16 9.65 1.70
C ILE A 167 -10.46 10.42 1.51
N TRP A 168 -10.78 10.82 0.29
CA TRP A 168 -12.02 11.53 -0.04
C TRP A 168 -13.25 10.71 0.31
N ASN A 169 -13.29 9.44 -0.10
CA ASN A 169 -14.40 8.56 0.22
C ASN A 169 -14.53 8.31 1.73
N LYS A 170 -13.41 8.24 2.44
CA LYS A 170 -13.40 8.11 3.90
C LYS A 170 -13.89 9.38 4.58
N PHE A 171 -13.47 10.55 4.10
CA PHE A 171 -13.92 11.84 4.60
C PHE A 171 -15.42 12.06 4.36
N LYS A 172 -15.91 11.70 3.16
CA LYS A 172 -17.34 11.77 2.81
C LYS A 172 -18.21 10.82 3.64
N ARG A 173 -17.69 9.62 3.98
CA ARG A 173 -18.40 8.62 4.80
C ARG A 173 -18.40 8.95 6.29
N ASP A 174 -17.26 9.37 6.82
CA ASP A 174 -17.10 9.62 8.26
C ASP A 174 -17.57 11.04 8.65
N GLY A 175 -17.64 11.99 7.71
CA GLY A 175 -17.75 13.41 8.02
C GLY A 175 -16.58 13.88 8.90
N PHE A 176 -16.57 15.15 9.34
CA PHE A 176 -15.57 15.69 10.28
C PHE A 176 -15.77 15.11 11.71
N GLN A 177 -15.88 13.80 11.85
CA GLN A 177 -16.09 13.14 13.14
C GLN A 177 -14.74 12.76 13.73
N ILE A 178 -14.20 13.66 14.55
CA ILE A 178 -13.07 13.39 15.44
C ILE A 178 -13.47 12.18 16.33
N PRO A 179 -12.73 11.06 16.31
CA PRO A 179 -13.12 9.81 16.99
C PRO A 179 -13.12 9.89 18.52
N TYR A 180 -12.83 11.06 19.10
CA TYR A 180 -12.67 11.21 20.55
C TYR A 180 -14.00 11.33 21.33
N LEU A 181 -15.15 11.57 20.68
CA LEU A 181 -16.36 11.96 21.42
C LEU A 181 -17.58 11.02 21.33
N ARG A 182 -17.52 9.84 20.67
CA ARG A 182 -18.75 9.03 20.49
C ARG A 182 -18.88 7.75 21.32
N ASN A 183 -17.81 7.21 21.90
CA ASN A 183 -17.89 5.92 22.59
C ASN A 183 -17.73 5.95 24.12
N LYS A 184 -17.63 7.11 24.76
CA LYS A 184 -17.59 7.18 26.24
C LYS A 184 -18.97 7.36 26.91
N TYR A 185 -20.01 7.78 26.19
CA TYR A 185 -21.32 8.10 26.80
C TYR A 185 -22.55 7.37 26.23
N LYS A 186 -22.39 6.40 25.32
CA LYS A 186 -23.52 5.57 24.86
C LYS A 186 -23.75 4.28 25.66
N PHE A 187 -22.93 3.99 26.67
CA PHE A 187 -23.08 2.79 27.51
C PHE A 187 -23.88 3.01 28.81
N GLY A 188 -24.43 4.20 29.07
CA GLY A 188 -25.04 4.52 30.38
C GLY A 188 -26.55 4.81 30.40
N ILE A 189 -27.17 5.25 29.31
CA ILE A 189 -28.51 5.88 29.40
C ILE A 189 -29.67 4.90 29.13
N GLY A 190 -29.45 3.87 28.31
CA GLY A 190 -30.50 2.89 27.99
C GLY A 190 -30.82 1.92 29.13
N LYS A 191 -29.86 1.64 30.03
CA LYS A 191 -30.03 0.69 31.14
C LYS A 191 -30.53 1.32 32.45
N MET A 192 -30.25 2.60 32.69
CA MET A 192 -30.73 3.30 33.90
C MET A 192 -32.21 3.67 33.85
N LEU A 193 -32.73 4.05 32.67
CA LEU A 193 -34.14 4.46 32.53
C LEU A 193 -35.12 3.27 32.53
N SER A 194 -34.65 2.06 32.20
CA SER A 194 -35.46 0.84 32.28
C SER A 194 -35.58 0.26 33.69
N GLN A 195 -34.66 0.60 34.61
CA GLN A 195 -34.72 0.12 36.00
C GLN A 195 -35.49 1.06 36.94
N GLY A 196 -35.71 2.32 36.56
CA GLY A 196 -36.43 3.30 37.39
C GLY A 196 -37.95 3.20 37.33
N HIS A 197 -38.53 2.57 36.29
CA HIS A 197 -39.98 2.45 36.11
C HIS A 197 -40.57 1.10 36.57
N ALA A 198 -39.72 0.14 36.95
CA ALA A 198 -40.15 -1.19 37.38
C ALA A 198 -40.28 -1.32 38.92
N HIS A 199 -40.15 -0.22 39.66
CA HIS A 199 -40.16 -0.21 41.13
C HIS A 199 -41.21 0.75 41.74
N SER A 200 -42.14 1.25 40.92
CA SER A 200 -43.20 2.17 41.33
C SER A 200 -44.59 1.72 40.89
N GLU A 201 -44.84 0.41 40.92
CA GLU A 201 -46.18 -0.20 41.02
C GLU A 201 -46.11 -1.40 41.97
#